data_AF-A0A1J5FIX9-F1
#
_entry.id   AF-A0A1J5FIX9-F1
#
_cell.length_a   1.000
_cell.length_b   1.000
_cell.length_c   1.000
_cell.angle_alpha   90.00
_cell.angle_beta   90.00
_cell.angle_gamma   90.00
#
_symmetry.space_group_name_H-M   'P 1'
#
loop_
_entity.id
_entity.type
_entity.pdbx_description
1 polymer ?
#
loop_
_entity_poly.entity_id
_entity_poly.type
_entity_poly.pdbx_seq_one_letter_code
_entity_poly.pdbx_strand_id
1 'polypeptide(L)'
;MPKKLLLCFCLIGILACGNVLAQEGAEDDLGGFESVSTQASDESFDELGGFDTPSLPHAKEQSTLPQTKDIFSLSGDLAFKTSVGFIKHEVDGIEYSGVNQAQTSLYLQLDSKLSDKYKLRISGDMFYDAIYDIYSTNDYRDDITDAYKTQLRLDDTYIQGRLASKIDLKVGRQIVVWGKSDSIRVTDVINPLDNRLPGMTDIEDLRLSVAMAKLDYYLGMWNLSAMIIGESRIMLEAPPRSEFFPVDEVFPAAPDPFIELVAPESSLENMQFAFAANGVFSGWDLSFYAADVLDQKWHINPQTLKREVGKVKMLGSAVNIVQGSWLLKSEIALLDGVKYNSTTDAKSRFDALVGVDYMGITDTVLSLEVASRHIFEYEAQMSRLVSRPDYVDENELQTALRFTRSFSHDTINASALLTMFGGMWEYGGFARVWVEYDLADGLSANIGVVDYIDGERPIIKTNKDNDRIFTDITYSF
;
A
#
# COMPACT_ATOMS: atom_id res chain seq x y z
N MET A 1 17.60 23.85 -9.96
CA MET A 1 16.44 24.77 -10.10
C MET A 1 15.06 24.08 -10.07
N PRO A 2 14.86 22.79 -10.48
CA PRO A 2 13.52 22.17 -10.44
C PRO A 2 13.05 21.76 -9.03
N LYS A 3 13.93 21.28 -8.13
CA LYS A 3 13.55 20.80 -6.77
C LYS A 3 12.87 21.86 -5.87
N LYS A 4 13.13 23.16 -6.09
CA LYS A 4 12.45 24.25 -5.34
C LYS A 4 11.05 24.58 -5.85
N LEU A 5 10.74 24.21 -7.09
CA LEU A 5 9.46 24.53 -7.72
C LEU A 5 8.35 23.58 -7.26
N LEU A 6 8.65 22.28 -7.11
CA LEU A 6 7.67 21.29 -6.64
C LEU A 6 7.31 21.49 -5.15
N LEU A 7 8.32 21.72 -4.30
CA LEU A 7 8.09 22.10 -2.89
C LEU A 7 7.27 23.40 -2.78
N CYS A 8 7.47 24.35 -3.71
CA CYS A 8 6.65 25.56 -3.81
C CYS A 8 5.23 25.28 -4.31
N PHE A 9 5.01 24.35 -5.24
CA PHE A 9 3.64 24.00 -5.67
C PHE A 9 2.84 23.33 -4.54
N CYS A 10 3.47 22.46 -3.73
CA CYS A 10 2.85 21.94 -2.51
C CYS A 10 2.53 23.04 -1.49
N LEU A 11 3.40 24.04 -1.31
CA LEU A 11 3.14 25.19 -0.43
C LEU A 11 2.12 26.21 -1.00
N ILE A 12 2.08 26.40 -2.32
CA ILE A 12 1.17 27.36 -2.99
C ILE A 12 -0.26 26.81 -3.01
N GLY A 13 -0.45 25.49 -3.08
CA GLY A 13 -1.75 24.85 -2.84
C GLY A 13 -2.32 25.17 -1.45
N ILE A 14 -1.45 25.24 -0.43
CA ILE A 14 -1.82 25.59 0.95
C ILE A 14 -2.13 27.10 1.10
N LEU A 15 -1.45 27.96 0.34
CA LEU A 15 -1.65 29.43 0.38
C LEU A 15 -2.81 29.95 -0.48
N ALA A 16 -3.28 29.17 -1.46
CA ALA A 16 -4.41 29.56 -2.33
C ALA A 16 -5.79 29.54 -1.63
N CYS A 17 -5.88 28.98 -0.41
CA CYS A 17 -7.13 28.96 0.38
C CYS A 17 -7.38 30.25 1.19
N GLY A 18 -6.54 31.28 1.07
CA GLY A 18 -6.60 32.49 1.90
C GLY A 18 -7.74 33.48 1.61
N ASN A 19 -8.65 33.24 0.66
CA ASN A 19 -9.74 34.18 0.36
C ASN A 19 -11.02 33.48 -0.10
N VAL A 20 -11.75 32.83 0.80
CA VAL A 20 -13.22 32.71 0.66
C VAL A 20 -13.86 32.88 2.04
N LEU A 21 -14.73 33.89 2.13
CA LEU A 21 -15.50 34.27 3.31
C LEU A 21 -16.54 33.19 3.67
N ALA A 22 -16.74 33.03 4.97
CA ALA A 22 -17.77 32.22 5.58
C ALA A 22 -19.18 32.66 5.20
N GLN A 23 -20.07 31.69 4.98
CA GLN A 23 -21.51 31.85 5.16
C GLN A 23 -22.10 30.56 5.72
N GLU A 24 -22.72 30.65 6.90
CA GLU A 24 -23.46 29.57 7.58
C GLU A 24 -24.77 29.27 6.85
N GLY A 25 -25.14 27.99 6.75
CA GLY A 25 -26.44 27.54 6.26
C GLY A 25 -26.57 26.03 6.07
N ALA A 26 -26.88 25.33 7.16
CA ALA A 26 -27.65 24.10 7.33
C ALA A 26 -27.72 23.00 6.23
N GLU A 27 -27.36 21.79 6.69
CA GLU A 27 -28.01 20.48 6.56
C GLU A 27 -28.13 19.76 5.19
N ASP A 28 -27.84 18.45 5.27
CA ASP A 28 -28.08 17.35 4.33
C ASP A 28 -27.39 17.41 2.96
N ASP A 29 -26.18 16.85 2.88
CA ASP A 29 -25.90 15.66 2.05
C ASP A 29 -24.50 15.11 2.40
N LEU A 30 -24.41 14.20 3.37
CA LEU A 30 -23.18 13.48 3.69
C LEU A 30 -23.23 12.12 3.00
N GLY A 31 -22.73 12.11 1.77
CA GLY A 31 -22.54 10.93 0.92
C GLY A 31 -21.50 11.22 -0.14
N GLY A 32 -20.24 11.36 0.28
CA GLY A 32 -19.10 11.51 -0.62
C GLY A 32 -18.09 10.43 -0.29
N PHE A 33 -18.18 9.30 -1.00
CA PHE A 33 -17.24 8.19 -0.87
C PHE A 33 -15.99 8.45 -1.71
N GLU A 34 -14.87 8.11 -1.08
CA GLU A 34 -13.66 7.49 -1.63
C GLU A 34 -13.65 7.28 -3.16
N SER A 35 -12.77 8.01 -3.85
CA SER A 35 -12.32 7.66 -5.19
C SER A 35 -11.40 6.44 -5.12
N VAL A 36 -11.99 5.27 -4.87
CA VAL A 36 -11.40 4.01 -5.26
C VAL A 36 -11.96 3.74 -6.64
N SER A 37 -11.07 3.48 -7.61
CA SER A 37 -11.43 2.72 -8.79
C SER A 37 -11.88 1.34 -8.32
N THR A 38 -13.12 1.25 -7.86
CA THR A 38 -13.82 -0.02 -7.75
C THR A 38 -13.82 -0.57 -9.16
N GLN A 39 -13.00 -1.59 -9.38
CA GLN A 39 -13.25 -2.56 -10.43
C GLN A 39 -14.74 -2.76 -10.50
N ALA A 40 -15.33 -2.58 -11.69
CA ALA A 40 -16.76 -2.66 -11.91
C ALA A 40 -17.31 -3.97 -11.34
N SER A 41 -17.69 -3.94 -10.07
CA SER A 41 -18.53 -4.93 -9.45
C SER A 41 -19.93 -4.46 -9.78
N ASP A 42 -20.57 -5.12 -10.74
CA ASP A 42 -22.01 -4.99 -10.92
C ASP A 42 -22.68 -5.04 -9.55
N GLU A 43 -23.46 -3.99 -9.23
CA GLU A 43 -24.30 -3.90 -8.02
C GLU A 43 -25.23 -5.13 -7.89
N SER A 44 -25.41 -5.90 -8.95
CA SER A 44 -26.18 -7.15 -8.98
C SER A 44 -25.56 -8.30 -8.15
N PHE A 45 -24.27 -8.22 -7.78
CA PHE A 45 -23.58 -9.27 -7.04
C PHE A 45 -23.60 -9.10 -5.51
N ASP A 46 -23.97 -7.93 -4.97
CA ASP A 46 -23.93 -7.64 -3.52
C ASP A 46 -25.17 -8.07 -2.72
N GLU A 47 -26.11 -8.78 -3.33
CA GLU A 47 -27.35 -9.27 -2.67
C GLU A 47 -27.15 -10.26 -1.48
N LEU A 48 -25.92 -10.61 -1.11
CA LEU A 48 -25.66 -11.34 0.14
C LEU A 48 -25.32 -10.34 1.25
N GLY A 49 -26.33 -9.62 1.75
CA GLY A 49 -26.28 -8.60 2.81
C GLY A 49 -25.74 -9.07 4.16
N GLY A 50 -24.46 -9.44 4.18
CA GLY A 50 -23.63 -9.72 5.35
C GLY A 50 -22.20 -9.23 5.19
N PHE A 51 -21.90 -8.56 4.07
CA PHE A 51 -20.66 -7.82 3.82
C PHE A 51 -21.04 -6.42 3.34
N ASP A 52 -21.79 -5.69 4.17
CA ASP A 52 -21.89 -4.25 3.99
C ASP A 52 -20.60 -3.66 4.58
N THR A 53 -19.69 -3.18 3.72
CA THR A 53 -19.06 -1.89 4.01
C THR A 53 -20.20 -0.90 4.25
N PRO A 54 -20.15 -0.01 5.25
CA PRO A 54 -21.27 0.87 5.55
C PRO A 54 -21.59 1.74 4.34
N SER A 55 -22.56 1.31 3.53
CA SER A 55 -23.12 2.05 2.42
C SER A 55 -24.30 2.85 2.96
N LEU A 56 -24.20 4.17 2.84
CA LEU A 56 -25.30 5.09 3.13
C LEU A 56 -26.35 5.00 2.01
N PRO A 57 -27.64 5.22 2.32
CA PRO A 57 -28.74 4.93 1.40
C PRO A 57 -28.87 6.01 0.33
N HIS A 58 -28.51 5.70 -0.92
CA HIS A 58 -28.94 6.48 -2.09
C HIS A 58 -29.42 5.54 -3.20
N ALA A 59 -30.66 5.06 -3.06
CA ALA A 59 -31.38 4.45 -4.16
C ALA A 59 -31.96 5.56 -5.06
N LYS A 60 -31.33 5.79 -6.22
CA LYS A 60 -32.04 6.41 -7.35
C LYS A 60 -32.88 5.33 -8.02
N GLU A 61 -34.21 5.49 -8.00
CA GLU A 61 -35.12 4.65 -8.77
C GLU A 61 -34.79 4.76 -10.27
N GLN A 62 -34.22 3.69 -10.84
CA GLN A 62 -34.20 3.49 -12.28
C GLN A 62 -35.02 2.24 -12.64
N SER A 63 -35.95 2.48 -13.55
CA SER A 63 -36.85 1.54 -14.23
C SER A 63 -36.24 0.16 -14.49
N THR A 64 -36.76 -0.85 -13.81
CA THR A 64 -36.40 -2.27 -13.95
C THR A 64 -36.81 -2.84 -15.30
N LEU A 65 -35.85 -3.06 -16.19
CA LEU A 65 -35.92 -4.16 -17.15
C LEU A 65 -35.28 -5.39 -16.50
N PRO A 66 -35.86 -6.60 -16.62
CA PRO A 66 -35.32 -7.79 -15.99
C PRO A 66 -33.99 -8.19 -16.66
N GLN A 67 -32.86 -7.83 -16.04
CA GLN A 67 -31.56 -8.36 -16.40
C GLN A 67 -31.46 -9.82 -15.94
N THR A 68 -31.04 -10.69 -16.84
CA THR A 68 -30.67 -12.07 -16.55
C THR A 68 -29.54 -12.07 -15.52
N LYS A 69 -29.71 -12.77 -14.38
CA LYS A 69 -28.66 -12.93 -13.38
C LYS A 69 -27.53 -13.77 -13.97
N ASP A 70 -26.50 -13.11 -14.47
CA ASP A 70 -25.32 -13.80 -14.98
C ASP A 70 -24.58 -14.49 -13.82
N ILE A 71 -24.29 -15.78 -14.00
CA ILE A 71 -23.70 -16.65 -12.97
C ILE A 71 -22.19 -16.39 -12.82
N PHE A 72 -21.61 -15.69 -13.79
CA PHE A 72 -20.21 -15.29 -13.83
C PHE A 72 -20.10 -13.87 -14.37
N SER A 73 -19.12 -13.13 -13.87
CA SER A 73 -18.65 -11.86 -14.44
C SER A 73 -17.15 -11.95 -14.68
N LEU A 74 -16.70 -11.44 -15.81
CA LEU A 74 -15.29 -11.30 -16.15
C LEU A 74 -15.02 -9.82 -16.35
N SER A 75 -14.09 -9.29 -15.58
CA SER A 75 -13.60 -7.93 -15.72
C SER A 75 -12.08 -7.93 -15.81
N GLY A 76 -11.51 -6.80 -16.23
CA GLY A 76 -10.07 -6.65 -16.26
C GLY A 76 -9.61 -5.29 -16.72
N ASP A 77 -8.31 -5.07 -16.58
CA ASP A 77 -7.63 -3.84 -16.95
C ASP A 77 -6.45 -4.16 -17.89
N LEU A 78 -6.45 -3.55 -19.07
CA LEU A 78 -5.28 -3.50 -19.94
C LEU A 78 -4.66 -2.11 -19.83
N ALA A 79 -3.43 -2.04 -19.33
CA ALA A 79 -2.72 -0.77 -19.17
C ALA A 79 -1.39 -0.74 -19.92
N PHE A 80 -1.04 0.44 -20.41
CA PHE A 80 0.30 0.76 -20.89
C PHE A 80 0.90 1.86 -20.01
N LYS A 81 2.01 1.55 -19.36
CA LYS A 81 2.70 2.41 -18.39
C LYS A 81 4.06 2.83 -18.94
N THR A 82 4.40 4.10 -18.78
CA THR A 82 5.70 4.63 -19.18
C THR A 82 6.21 5.62 -18.16
N SER A 83 7.53 5.69 -18.01
CA SER A 83 8.18 6.69 -17.17
C SER A 83 9.45 7.23 -17.80
N VAL A 84 9.76 8.47 -17.42
CA VAL A 84 10.94 9.20 -17.86
C VAL A 84 11.66 9.78 -16.65
N GLY A 85 12.88 9.33 -16.40
CA GLY A 85 13.80 9.95 -15.45
C GLY A 85 14.40 11.23 -16.04
N PHE A 86 14.27 12.36 -15.36
CA PHE A 86 14.74 13.67 -15.88
C PHE A 86 16.00 14.19 -15.16
N ILE A 87 16.48 13.47 -14.16
CA ILE A 87 17.78 13.68 -13.52
C ILE A 87 18.63 12.44 -13.76
N LYS A 88 19.95 12.64 -13.88
CA LYS A 88 20.88 11.53 -14.05
C LYS A 88 20.89 10.69 -12.78
N HIS A 89 20.47 9.43 -12.90
CA HIS A 89 20.57 8.39 -11.89
C HIS A 89 21.28 7.19 -12.50
N GLU A 90 22.38 6.75 -11.91
CA GLU A 90 23.20 5.66 -12.43
C GLU A 90 23.55 4.72 -11.29
N VAL A 91 23.27 3.43 -11.46
CA VAL A 91 23.56 2.39 -10.49
C VAL A 91 24.21 1.24 -11.23
N ASP A 92 25.35 0.77 -10.72
CA ASP A 92 26.08 -0.36 -11.30
C ASP A 92 26.40 -0.20 -12.80
N GLY A 93 26.70 1.04 -13.23
CA GLY A 93 27.01 1.36 -14.63
C GLY A 93 25.79 1.40 -15.56
N ILE A 94 24.58 1.24 -15.03
CA ILE A 94 23.31 1.35 -15.76
C ILE A 94 22.71 2.73 -15.47
N GLU A 95 22.47 3.51 -16.53
CA GLU A 95 21.79 4.79 -16.45
C GLU A 95 20.27 4.61 -16.52
N TYR A 96 19.56 5.16 -15.53
CA TYR A 96 18.09 5.12 -15.40
C TYR A 96 17.43 6.45 -15.78
N SER A 97 18.18 7.40 -16.33
CA SER A 97 17.64 8.65 -16.88
C SER A 97 17.13 8.46 -18.31
N GLY A 98 16.23 9.34 -18.77
CA GLY A 98 15.49 9.15 -20.02
C GLY A 98 14.29 8.22 -19.84
N VAL A 99 13.77 7.71 -20.96
CA VAL A 99 12.66 6.73 -20.92
C VAL A 99 13.18 5.49 -20.21
N ASN A 100 12.57 5.09 -19.11
CA ASN A 100 13.06 3.97 -18.28
C ASN A 100 11.97 2.93 -17.95
N GLN A 101 10.78 3.08 -18.55
CA GLN A 101 9.70 2.10 -18.50
C GLN A 101 8.86 2.17 -19.78
N ALA A 102 8.51 1.00 -20.30
CA ALA A 102 7.58 0.81 -21.42
C ALA A 102 6.82 -0.51 -21.19
N GLN A 103 5.95 -0.51 -20.19
CA GLN A 103 5.30 -1.69 -19.64
C GLN A 103 3.88 -1.85 -20.15
N THR A 104 3.55 -3.04 -20.64
CA THR A 104 2.16 -3.46 -20.87
C THR A 104 1.75 -4.39 -19.74
N SER A 105 0.65 -4.09 -19.06
CA SER A 105 0.10 -4.91 -17.98
C SER A 105 -1.33 -5.33 -18.28
N LEU A 106 -1.69 -6.56 -17.90
CA LEU A 106 -3.05 -7.06 -17.94
C LEU A 106 -3.42 -7.57 -16.55
N TYR A 107 -4.52 -7.08 -16.00
CA TYR A 107 -5.21 -7.65 -14.86
C TYR A 107 -6.52 -8.32 -15.33
N LEU A 108 -6.83 -9.49 -14.79
CA LEU A 108 -8.09 -10.19 -15.04
C LEU A 108 -8.72 -10.63 -13.73
N GLN A 109 -10.04 -10.50 -13.63
CA GLN A 109 -10.84 -10.99 -12.51
C GLN A 109 -12.06 -11.75 -13.03
N LEU A 110 -12.21 -12.98 -12.57
CA LEU A 110 -13.40 -13.80 -12.73
C LEU A 110 -14.10 -13.93 -11.38
N ASP A 111 -15.32 -13.42 -11.30
CA ASP A 111 -16.23 -13.65 -10.18
C ASP A 111 -17.33 -14.64 -10.61
N SER A 112 -17.67 -15.57 -9.72
CA SER A 112 -18.74 -16.54 -9.97
C SER A 112 -19.55 -16.86 -8.73
N LYS A 113 -20.88 -16.89 -8.90
CA LYS A 113 -21.81 -17.34 -7.86
C LYS A 113 -21.95 -18.86 -7.93
N LEU A 114 -21.21 -19.57 -7.08
CA LEU A 114 -21.28 -21.04 -7.01
C LEU A 114 -22.62 -21.54 -6.47
N SER A 115 -23.23 -20.78 -5.55
CA SER A 115 -24.57 -21.02 -5.00
C SER A 115 -25.09 -19.74 -4.32
N ASP A 116 -26.29 -19.77 -3.74
CA ASP A 116 -26.80 -18.66 -2.92
C ASP A 116 -26.00 -18.38 -1.65
N LYS A 117 -25.05 -19.25 -1.27
CA LYS A 117 -24.23 -19.08 -0.06
C LYS A 117 -22.75 -18.90 -0.33
N TYR A 118 -22.29 -19.18 -1.54
CA TYR A 118 -20.86 -19.27 -1.86
C TYR A 118 -20.54 -18.54 -3.17
N LYS A 119 -19.47 -17.75 -3.13
CA LYS A 119 -18.88 -17.03 -4.26
C LYS A 119 -17.43 -17.49 -4.45
N LEU A 120 -16.99 -17.50 -5.70
CA LEU A 120 -15.62 -17.73 -6.12
C LEU A 120 -15.10 -16.43 -6.75
N ARG A 121 -13.89 -16.03 -6.36
CA ARG A 121 -13.10 -15.02 -7.07
C ARG A 121 -11.79 -15.64 -7.52
N ILE A 122 -11.41 -15.39 -8.76
CA ILE A 122 -10.08 -15.70 -9.30
C ILE A 122 -9.58 -14.46 -10.00
N SER A 123 -8.45 -13.92 -9.55
CA SER A 123 -7.80 -12.79 -10.19
C SER A 123 -6.30 -12.99 -10.29
N GLY A 124 -5.70 -12.29 -11.23
CA GLY A 124 -4.27 -12.25 -11.42
C GLY A 124 -3.85 -11.16 -12.38
N ASP A 125 -2.62 -10.69 -12.18
CA ASP A 125 -1.96 -9.75 -13.04
C ASP A 125 -0.77 -10.38 -13.80
N MET A 126 -0.48 -9.80 -14.95
CA MET A 126 0.77 -10.01 -15.64
C MET A 126 1.26 -8.72 -16.26
N PHE A 127 2.56 -8.59 -16.40
CA PHE A 127 3.14 -7.49 -17.17
C PHE A 127 4.36 -7.94 -17.95
N TYR A 128 4.68 -7.17 -18.98
CA TYR A 128 5.94 -7.22 -19.70
C TYR A 128 6.44 -5.80 -19.95
N ASP A 129 7.67 -5.50 -19.54
CA ASP A 129 8.34 -4.23 -19.73
C ASP A 129 9.37 -4.32 -20.86
N ALA A 130 9.03 -3.71 -22.00
CA ALA A 130 9.85 -3.75 -23.19
C ALA A 130 11.16 -2.95 -23.04
N ILE A 131 11.28 -2.10 -22.00
CA ILE A 131 12.46 -1.27 -21.83
C ILE A 131 13.75 -2.08 -21.70
N TYR A 132 13.67 -3.25 -21.06
CA TYR A 132 14.81 -4.16 -20.87
C TYR A 132 15.28 -4.82 -22.17
N ASP A 133 14.41 -4.91 -23.19
CA ASP A 133 14.80 -5.38 -24.52
C ASP A 133 15.26 -4.23 -25.43
N ILE A 134 14.61 -3.06 -25.33
CA ILE A 134 15.01 -1.83 -26.04
C ILE A 134 16.43 -1.43 -25.65
N TYR A 135 16.76 -1.51 -24.36
CA TYR A 135 18.10 -1.25 -23.84
C TYR A 135 18.83 -2.53 -23.48
N SER A 136 18.68 -3.60 -24.26
CA SER A 136 19.39 -4.87 -24.07
C SER A 136 20.92 -4.79 -24.12
N THR A 137 21.49 -3.64 -24.53
CA THR A 137 22.93 -3.36 -24.41
C THR A 137 23.36 -2.99 -23.00
N ASN A 138 22.43 -2.60 -22.13
CA ASN A 138 22.69 -2.49 -20.70
C ASN A 138 22.79 -3.90 -20.15
N ASP A 139 23.90 -4.22 -19.49
CA ASP A 139 24.18 -5.53 -18.91
C ASP A 139 23.39 -5.72 -17.60
N TYR A 140 22.05 -5.72 -17.71
CA TYR A 140 21.16 -5.88 -16.56
C TYR A 140 21.43 -7.24 -15.91
N ARG A 141 21.63 -7.23 -14.58
CA ARG A 141 21.69 -8.47 -13.81
C ARG A 141 20.38 -9.26 -13.92
N ASP A 142 20.49 -10.58 -13.83
CA ASP A 142 19.35 -11.50 -13.93
C ASP A 142 18.25 -11.16 -12.91
N ASP A 143 18.62 -10.83 -11.66
CA ASP A 143 17.69 -10.47 -10.59
C ASP A 143 16.89 -9.19 -10.88
N ILE A 144 17.49 -8.23 -11.60
CA ILE A 144 16.80 -7.02 -12.10
C ILE A 144 15.79 -7.42 -13.17
N THR A 145 16.19 -8.24 -14.15
CA THR A 145 15.27 -8.65 -15.22
C THR A 145 14.15 -9.57 -14.71
N ASP A 146 14.44 -10.48 -13.78
CA ASP A 146 13.45 -11.36 -13.17
C ASP A 146 12.41 -10.56 -12.37
N ALA A 147 12.83 -9.46 -11.73
CA ALA A 147 11.92 -8.62 -10.96
C ALA A 147 11.10 -7.65 -11.81
N TYR A 148 11.66 -7.11 -12.91
CA TYR A 148 11.05 -5.96 -13.59
C TYR A 148 10.68 -6.18 -15.06
N LYS A 149 11.22 -7.20 -15.73
CA LYS A 149 10.94 -7.43 -17.15
C LYS A 149 9.60 -8.10 -17.39
N THR A 150 9.30 -9.14 -16.62
CA THR A 150 8.07 -9.93 -16.79
C THR A 150 7.52 -10.35 -15.44
N GLN A 151 6.20 -10.31 -15.28
CA GLN A 151 5.51 -10.88 -14.14
C GLN A 151 4.29 -11.66 -14.58
N LEU A 152 4.01 -12.74 -13.85
CA LEU A 152 2.73 -13.43 -13.85
C LEU A 152 2.40 -13.79 -12.41
N ARG A 153 1.26 -13.32 -11.91
CA ARG A 153 0.90 -13.43 -10.51
C ARG A 153 -0.58 -13.79 -10.38
N LEU A 154 -0.87 -14.67 -9.41
CA LEU A 154 -2.22 -14.90 -8.93
C LEU A 154 -2.43 -14.06 -7.67
N ASP A 155 -3.47 -13.25 -7.70
CA ASP A 155 -3.81 -12.29 -6.65
C ASP A 155 -4.95 -12.85 -5.80
N ASP A 156 -6.11 -12.19 -5.77
CA ASP A 156 -7.27 -12.63 -5.01
C ASP A 156 -7.87 -13.87 -5.68
N THR A 157 -7.64 -15.03 -5.07
CA THR A 157 -8.10 -16.34 -5.53
C THR A 157 -8.66 -17.11 -4.35
N TYR A 158 -9.97 -17.00 -4.14
CA TYR A 158 -10.62 -17.53 -2.95
C TYR A 158 -12.05 -17.99 -3.21
N ILE A 159 -12.53 -18.84 -2.31
CA ILE A 159 -13.95 -19.12 -2.13
C ILE A 159 -14.37 -18.47 -0.83
N GLN A 160 -15.48 -17.73 -0.87
CA GLN A 160 -16.08 -17.14 0.33
C GLN A 160 -17.55 -17.54 0.43
N GLY A 161 -18.05 -17.65 1.65
CA GLY A 161 -19.46 -17.92 1.85
C GLY A 161 -19.90 -17.99 3.29
N ARG A 162 -21.22 -18.11 3.45
CA ARG A 162 -21.89 -18.15 4.75
C ARG A 162 -22.04 -19.58 5.25
N LEU A 163 -21.28 -19.94 6.29
CA LEU A 163 -21.37 -21.24 6.97
C LEU A 163 -22.64 -21.35 7.82
N ALA A 164 -22.98 -20.27 8.54
CA ALA A 164 -24.14 -20.17 9.41
C ALA A 164 -24.66 -18.72 9.43
N SER A 165 -25.81 -18.46 10.06
CA SER A 165 -26.43 -17.13 10.05
C SER A 165 -25.56 -15.98 10.57
N LYS A 166 -24.54 -16.28 11.38
CA LYS A 166 -23.60 -15.32 11.96
C LYS A 166 -22.13 -15.68 11.70
N ILE A 167 -21.87 -16.66 10.84
CA ILE A 167 -20.52 -17.16 10.60
C ILE A 167 -20.26 -17.19 9.10
N ASP A 168 -19.26 -16.43 8.68
CA ASP A 168 -18.73 -16.45 7.32
C ASP A 168 -17.33 -17.07 7.29
N LEU A 169 -16.99 -17.65 6.15
CA LEU A 169 -15.70 -18.26 5.88
C LEU A 169 -15.17 -17.80 4.53
N LYS A 170 -13.90 -17.44 4.49
CA LYS A 170 -13.16 -17.11 3.26
C LYS A 170 -11.84 -17.89 3.23
N VAL A 171 -11.66 -18.74 2.23
CA VAL A 171 -10.48 -19.60 2.08
C VAL A 171 -9.84 -19.38 0.72
N GLY A 172 -8.54 -19.13 0.72
CA GLY A 172 -7.74 -18.88 -0.48
C GLY A 172 -6.85 -17.66 -0.32
N ARG A 173 -6.20 -17.25 -1.42
CA ARG A 173 -5.39 -16.04 -1.47
C ARG A 173 -6.30 -14.81 -1.42
N GLN A 174 -6.04 -13.94 -0.46
CA GLN A 174 -6.84 -12.75 -0.23
C GLN A 174 -6.01 -11.63 0.42
N ILE A 175 -6.46 -10.40 0.25
CA ILE A 175 -5.99 -9.25 1.03
C ILE A 175 -6.92 -9.04 2.24
N VAL A 176 -6.33 -8.72 3.40
CA VAL A 176 -6.99 -8.37 4.65
C VAL A 176 -6.42 -7.04 5.15
N VAL A 177 -7.28 -6.03 5.25
CA VAL A 177 -6.89 -4.68 5.68
C VAL A 177 -7.23 -4.49 7.16
N TRP A 178 -6.23 -4.16 7.98
CA TRP A 178 -6.39 -3.80 9.41
C TRP A 178 -6.06 -2.32 9.70
N GLY A 179 -5.27 -1.66 8.85
CA GLY A 179 -4.97 -0.24 9.00
C GLY A 179 -6.20 0.64 8.70
N LYS A 180 -6.23 1.81 9.33
CA LYS A 180 -7.19 2.89 9.12
C LYS A 180 -6.57 4.10 8.43
N SER A 181 -5.25 4.18 8.43
CA SER A 181 -4.43 5.21 7.79
C SER A 181 -4.24 4.94 6.30
N ASP A 182 -4.20 6.01 5.51
CA ASP A 182 -4.18 5.97 4.04
C ASP A 182 -2.78 6.08 3.47
N SER A 183 -1.82 6.63 4.22
CA SER A 183 -0.45 6.86 3.74
C SER A 183 0.62 6.17 4.59
N ILE A 184 0.31 5.81 5.84
CA ILE A 184 1.27 5.17 6.76
C ILE A 184 0.69 3.89 7.36
N ARG A 185 1.45 2.79 7.37
CA ARG A 185 1.01 1.52 7.99
C ARG A 185 1.53 1.41 9.43
N VAL A 186 0.62 1.12 10.38
CA VAL A 186 0.93 0.76 11.77
C VAL A 186 0.39 -0.62 12.14
N THR A 187 -0.93 -0.85 12.13
CA THR A 187 -1.52 -2.16 12.50
C THR A 187 -1.63 -3.14 11.33
N ASP A 188 -1.39 -2.67 10.10
CA ASP A 188 -1.50 -3.46 8.89
C ASP A 188 -0.28 -4.36 8.67
N VAL A 189 -0.33 -5.54 9.29
CA VAL A 189 0.78 -6.51 9.34
C VAL A 189 0.49 -7.84 8.62
N ILE A 190 -0.74 -8.08 8.16
CA ILE A 190 -1.17 -9.38 7.62
C ILE A 190 -0.60 -9.65 6.24
N ASN A 191 -0.75 -8.69 5.33
CA ASN A 191 -0.31 -8.85 3.95
C ASN A 191 1.11 -8.28 3.78
N PRO A 192 2.04 -9.05 3.17
CA PRO A 192 3.33 -8.51 2.75
C PRO A 192 3.14 -7.49 1.62
N LEU A 193 4.16 -6.68 1.38
CA LEU A 193 4.11 -5.60 0.39
C LEU A 193 4.98 -5.87 -0.84
N ASP A 194 4.66 -5.19 -1.93
CA ASP A 194 5.49 -5.06 -3.12
C ASP A 194 6.25 -3.72 -3.12
N ASN A 195 7.35 -3.64 -2.37
CA ASN A 195 8.11 -2.40 -2.18
C ASN A 195 9.18 -2.18 -3.26
N ARG A 196 9.04 -2.78 -4.45
CA ARG A 196 10.03 -2.67 -5.53
C ARG A 196 10.13 -1.26 -6.12
N LEU A 197 9.06 -0.47 -6.07
CA LEU A 197 8.94 0.87 -6.67
C LEU A 197 8.43 1.87 -5.61
N PRO A 198 9.29 2.32 -4.68
CA PRO A 198 8.88 3.16 -3.56
C PRO A 198 8.29 4.50 -4.04
N GLY A 199 7.16 4.89 -3.45
CA GLY A 199 6.50 6.17 -3.73
C GLY A 199 5.77 6.26 -5.07
N MET A 200 5.80 5.21 -5.90
CA MET A 200 5.11 5.18 -7.20
C MET A 200 3.67 4.69 -7.10
N THR A 201 3.39 3.82 -6.15
CA THR A 201 2.08 3.19 -5.93
C THR A 201 1.56 3.58 -4.55
N ASP A 202 0.25 3.83 -4.44
CA ASP A 202 -0.37 4.07 -3.13
C ASP A 202 -0.21 2.85 -2.22
N ILE A 203 -0.07 3.07 -0.91
CA ILE A 203 0.28 1.99 0.03
C ILE A 203 -0.77 0.88 0.06
N GLU A 204 -1.99 1.18 -0.39
CA GLU A 204 -3.08 0.24 -0.40
C GLU A 204 -2.93 -0.86 -1.46
N ASP A 205 -2.40 -0.47 -2.62
CA ASP A 205 -2.16 -1.32 -3.78
C ASP A 205 -0.82 -2.07 -3.70
N LEU A 206 0.02 -1.75 -2.71
CA LEU A 206 1.26 -2.47 -2.46
C LEU A 206 0.99 -3.87 -1.86
N ARG A 207 -0.21 -4.14 -1.35
CA ARG A 207 -0.51 -5.38 -0.61
C ARG A 207 -0.52 -6.58 -1.54
N LEU A 208 0.19 -7.61 -1.13
CA LEU A 208 0.19 -8.90 -1.78
C LEU A 208 -0.82 -9.84 -1.11
N SER A 209 -1.71 -10.45 -1.90
CA SER A 209 -2.65 -11.45 -1.40
C SER A 209 -1.90 -12.64 -0.80
N VAL A 210 -2.44 -13.27 0.25
CA VAL A 210 -1.80 -14.44 0.87
C VAL A 210 -2.82 -15.52 1.18
N ALA A 211 -2.46 -16.78 0.96
CA ALA A 211 -3.36 -17.90 1.16
C ALA A 211 -3.63 -18.14 2.64
N MET A 212 -4.89 -17.97 3.03
CA MET A 212 -5.34 -18.12 4.40
C MET A 212 -6.76 -18.69 4.46
N ALA A 213 -7.14 -19.13 5.66
CA ALA A 213 -8.52 -19.35 6.04
C ALA A 213 -8.92 -18.29 7.07
N LYS A 214 -9.94 -17.50 6.75
CA LYS A 214 -10.51 -16.46 7.62
C LYS A 214 -11.95 -16.84 8.00
N LEU A 215 -12.23 -16.85 9.29
CA LEU A 215 -13.56 -17.06 9.85
C LEU A 215 -14.01 -15.79 10.55
N ASP A 216 -15.19 -15.31 10.18
CA ASP A 216 -15.81 -14.12 10.75
C ASP A 216 -17.06 -14.52 11.56
N TYR A 217 -17.18 -13.98 12.77
CA TYR A 217 -18.35 -14.17 13.63
C TYR A 217 -18.96 -12.84 14.06
N TYR A 218 -20.26 -12.66 13.79
CA TYR A 218 -20.97 -11.41 14.04
C TYR A 218 -21.79 -11.46 15.34
N LEU A 219 -21.52 -10.52 16.25
CA LEU A 219 -22.16 -10.40 17.55
C LEU A 219 -22.57 -8.94 17.84
N GLY A 220 -23.80 -8.59 17.44
CA GLY A 220 -24.32 -7.24 17.64
C GLY A 220 -23.51 -6.24 16.82
N MET A 221 -22.89 -5.27 17.49
CA MET A 221 -22.03 -4.25 16.87
C MET A 221 -20.60 -4.74 16.57
N TRP A 222 -20.26 -5.97 17.00
CA TRP A 222 -18.93 -6.54 16.88
C TRP A 222 -18.85 -7.59 15.77
N ASN A 223 -17.74 -7.57 15.03
CA ASN A 223 -17.26 -8.63 14.16
C ASN A 223 -15.95 -9.19 14.76
N LEU A 224 -15.91 -10.50 14.99
CA LEU A 224 -14.73 -11.21 15.47
C LEU A 224 -14.16 -12.04 14.32
N SER A 225 -12.92 -11.76 13.91
CA SER A 225 -12.23 -12.51 12.86
C SER A 225 -11.12 -13.36 13.44
N ALA A 226 -11.03 -14.62 13.01
CA ALA A 226 -9.89 -15.50 13.28
C ALA A 226 -9.30 -15.98 11.95
N MET A 227 -7.98 -15.96 11.84
CA MET A 227 -7.25 -16.26 10.61
C MET A 227 -6.12 -17.25 10.87
N ILE A 228 -5.99 -18.20 9.96
CA ILE A 228 -4.84 -19.11 9.83
C ILE A 228 -4.24 -18.88 8.46
N ILE A 229 -3.00 -18.42 8.41
CA ILE A 229 -2.29 -18.10 7.16
C ILE A 229 -1.26 -19.21 6.93
N GLY A 230 -1.49 -20.02 5.91
CA GLY A 230 -0.70 -21.21 5.60
C GLY A 230 0.41 -20.94 4.57
N GLU A 231 0.32 -19.84 3.83
CA GLU A 231 1.34 -19.44 2.86
C GLU A 231 2.39 -18.54 3.53
N SER A 232 3.66 -18.93 3.40
CA SER A 232 4.82 -18.15 3.86
C SER A 232 5.28 -17.17 2.77
N ARG A 233 4.40 -16.23 2.41
CA ARG A 233 4.70 -15.18 1.44
C ARG A 233 5.45 -14.03 2.13
N ILE A 234 6.53 -13.57 1.51
CA ILE A 234 7.34 -12.45 2.01
C ILE A 234 7.15 -11.19 1.17
N MET A 235 7.59 -10.05 1.70
CA MET A 235 7.68 -8.79 0.97
C MET A 235 8.55 -8.94 -0.28
N LEU A 236 8.15 -8.32 -1.38
CA LEU A 236 9.03 -8.10 -2.53
C LEU A 236 9.77 -6.78 -2.33
N GLU A 237 11.07 -6.81 -2.50
CA GLU A 237 11.94 -5.63 -2.43
C GLU A 237 12.62 -5.39 -3.77
N ALA A 238 13.08 -4.17 -3.99
CA ALA A 238 13.89 -3.85 -5.16
C ALA A 238 15.16 -4.76 -5.17
N PRO A 239 15.51 -5.36 -6.32
CA PRO A 239 16.71 -6.20 -6.44
C PRO A 239 17.99 -5.45 -6.03
N PRO A 240 18.96 -6.10 -5.39
CA PRO A 240 20.24 -5.49 -5.09
C PRO A 240 20.90 -4.89 -6.35
N ARG A 241 21.43 -3.67 -6.21
CA ARG A 241 22.05 -2.89 -7.31
C ARG A 241 21.10 -2.53 -8.46
N SER A 242 19.79 -2.65 -8.23
CA SER A 242 18.81 -1.94 -9.03
C SER A 242 18.72 -0.46 -8.62
N GLU A 243 18.01 0.31 -9.43
CA GLU A 243 17.81 1.74 -9.22
C GLU A 243 17.23 2.16 -7.86
N PHE A 244 16.46 1.29 -7.19
CA PHE A 244 15.82 1.58 -5.90
C PHE A 244 16.48 0.86 -4.73
N PHE A 245 17.45 -0.03 -5.01
CA PHE A 245 18.31 -0.59 -3.98
C PHE A 245 19.79 -0.58 -4.39
N PRO A 246 20.45 0.60 -4.43
CA PRO A 246 21.87 0.75 -4.71
C PRO A 246 22.73 0.22 -3.55
N VAL A 247 22.78 -1.10 -3.40
CA VAL A 247 23.25 -1.79 -2.20
C VAL A 247 24.69 -1.44 -1.83
N ASP A 248 25.55 -1.16 -2.81
CA ASP A 248 26.97 -0.84 -2.57
C ASP A 248 27.16 0.55 -1.94
N GLU A 249 26.20 1.46 -2.15
CA GLU A 249 26.17 2.78 -1.51
C GLU A 249 25.52 2.73 -0.12
N VAL A 250 24.55 1.84 0.07
CA VAL A 250 23.87 1.62 1.35
C VAL A 250 24.73 0.78 2.30
N PHE A 251 25.44 -0.21 1.78
CA PHE A 251 26.28 -1.15 2.53
C PHE A 251 27.70 -1.11 1.97
N PRO A 252 28.63 -0.33 2.57
CA PRO A 252 29.99 -0.14 2.03
C PRO A 252 30.84 -1.41 1.84
N ALA A 253 30.40 -2.55 2.39
CA ALA A 253 31.05 -3.85 2.28
C ALA A 253 30.08 -4.95 1.81
N ALA A 254 29.11 -4.59 0.97
CA ALA A 254 28.22 -5.57 0.34
C ALA A 254 29.02 -6.57 -0.53
N PRO A 255 28.79 -7.89 -0.40
CA PRO A 255 29.37 -8.86 -1.32
C PRO A 255 28.73 -8.76 -2.71
N ASP A 256 29.41 -9.29 -3.72
CA ASP A 256 28.87 -9.49 -5.08
C ASP A 256 29.02 -10.97 -5.49
N PRO A 257 27.92 -11.74 -5.70
CA PRO A 257 26.51 -11.34 -5.56
C PRO A 257 26.13 -10.97 -4.12
N PHE A 258 25.05 -10.19 -3.96
CA PHE A 258 24.55 -9.82 -2.63
C PHE A 258 24.05 -11.05 -1.85
N ILE A 259 23.85 -10.89 -0.54
CA ILE A 259 23.46 -11.99 0.33
C ILE A 259 22.11 -12.58 -0.12
N GLU A 260 22.04 -13.89 -0.28
CA GLU A 260 20.81 -14.59 -0.67
C GLU A 260 19.68 -14.36 0.35
N LEU A 261 18.47 -14.04 -0.14
CA LEU A 261 17.25 -14.00 0.65
C LEU A 261 16.54 -15.35 0.57
N VAL A 262 16.44 -16.04 1.70
CA VAL A 262 15.76 -17.34 1.80
C VAL A 262 14.37 -17.12 2.35
N ALA A 263 13.37 -17.33 1.51
CA ALA A 263 11.98 -17.33 1.93
C ALA A 263 11.68 -18.56 2.82
N PRO A 264 10.94 -18.40 3.93
CA PRO A 264 10.51 -19.54 4.73
C PRO A 264 9.59 -20.47 3.94
N GLU A 265 9.72 -21.78 4.14
CA GLU A 265 8.81 -22.75 3.52
C GLU A 265 7.40 -22.65 4.13
N SER A 266 6.36 -22.82 3.31
CA SER A 266 4.97 -22.95 3.76
C SER A 266 4.78 -24.28 4.51
N SER A 267 5.00 -24.25 5.81
CA SER A 267 4.98 -25.41 6.72
C SER A 267 4.17 -25.11 7.98
N LEU A 268 3.90 -26.15 8.79
CA LEU A 268 3.21 -25.97 10.08
C LEU A 268 4.01 -25.11 11.07
N GLU A 269 5.35 -25.12 10.98
CA GLU A 269 6.23 -24.32 11.85
C GLU A 269 6.17 -22.83 11.51
N ASN A 270 6.01 -22.51 10.21
CA ASN A 270 5.90 -21.15 9.70
C ASN A 270 4.44 -20.68 9.53
N MET A 271 3.48 -21.47 9.99
CA MET A 271 2.07 -21.07 10.00
C MET A 271 1.90 -19.82 10.88
N GLN A 272 1.08 -18.89 10.40
CA GLN A 272 0.84 -17.61 11.04
C GLN A 272 -0.63 -17.52 11.47
N PHE A 273 -0.88 -16.71 12.49
CA PHE A 273 -2.20 -16.59 13.11
C PHE A 273 -2.54 -15.12 13.34
N ALA A 274 -3.82 -14.80 13.15
CA ALA A 274 -4.30 -13.45 13.37
C ALA A 274 -5.73 -13.46 13.92
N PHE A 275 -6.01 -12.51 14.79
CA PHE A 275 -7.31 -12.28 15.39
C PHE A 275 -7.65 -10.80 15.36
N ALA A 276 -8.90 -10.47 15.05
CA ALA A 276 -9.43 -9.13 15.12
C ALA A 276 -10.77 -9.10 15.85
N ALA A 277 -11.02 -8.02 16.59
CA ALA A 277 -12.34 -7.66 17.09
C ALA A 277 -12.66 -6.24 16.63
N ASN A 278 -13.60 -6.10 15.70
CA ASN A 278 -13.97 -4.84 15.08
C ASN A 278 -15.37 -4.44 15.56
N GLY A 279 -15.50 -3.24 16.14
CA GLY A 279 -16.75 -2.67 16.60
C GLY A 279 -17.09 -1.43 15.79
N VAL A 280 -18.29 -1.38 15.22
CA VAL A 280 -18.79 -0.20 14.49
C VAL A 280 -19.92 0.42 15.30
N PHE A 281 -19.75 1.70 15.65
CA PHE A 281 -20.68 2.47 16.46
C PHE A 281 -21.14 3.71 15.69
N SER A 282 -22.10 4.44 16.24
CA SER A 282 -22.55 5.69 15.63
C SER A 282 -21.44 6.75 15.71
N GLY A 283 -20.90 7.14 14.55
CA GLY A 283 -19.88 8.19 14.41
C GLY A 283 -18.45 7.77 14.74
N TRP A 284 -18.21 6.52 15.14
CA TRP A 284 -16.85 6.03 15.38
C TRP A 284 -16.76 4.50 15.24
N ASP A 285 -15.58 4.01 14.92
CA ASP A 285 -15.25 2.59 14.94
C ASP A 285 -14.01 2.33 15.81
N LEU A 286 -13.92 1.11 16.32
CA LEU A 286 -12.81 0.67 17.16
C LEU A 286 -12.47 -0.77 16.84
N SER A 287 -11.19 -1.03 16.65
CA SER A 287 -10.68 -2.35 16.33
C SER A 287 -9.54 -2.73 17.26
N PHE A 288 -9.51 -4.01 17.65
CA PHE A 288 -8.42 -4.63 18.38
C PHE A 288 -7.83 -5.77 17.56
N TYR A 289 -6.51 -5.89 17.58
CA TYR A 289 -5.76 -6.82 16.74
C TYR A 289 -4.75 -7.61 17.56
N ALA A 290 -4.60 -8.89 17.23
CA ALA A 290 -3.53 -9.74 17.74
C ALA A 290 -3.01 -10.63 16.60
N ALA A 291 -1.69 -10.67 16.40
CA ALA A 291 -1.08 -11.44 15.31
C ALA A 291 0.23 -12.11 15.74
N ASP A 292 0.53 -13.25 15.13
CA ASP A 292 1.84 -13.92 15.07
C ASP A 292 2.09 -14.22 13.58
N VAL A 293 2.84 -13.33 12.93
CA VAL A 293 2.98 -13.25 11.47
C VAL A 293 4.44 -13.10 11.06
N LEU A 294 4.75 -13.34 9.79
CA LEU A 294 6.08 -13.05 9.25
C LEU A 294 6.34 -11.54 9.29
N ASP A 295 7.56 -11.17 9.69
CA ASP A 295 8.02 -9.80 9.61
C ASP A 295 8.04 -9.34 8.14
N GLN A 296 7.82 -8.05 7.94
CA GLN A 296 7.94 -7.44 6.62
C GLN A 296 9.39 -7.11 6.27
N LYS A 297 10.34 -7.27 7.20
CA LYS A 297 11.77 -7.06 6.97
C LYS A 297 12.55 -8.36 7.10
N TRP A 298 13.62 -8.47 6.31
CA TRP A 298 14.62 -9.50 6.49
C TRP A 298 15.69 -9.06 7.51
N HIS A 299 16.36 -10.04 8.09
CA HIS A 299 17.58 -9.87 8.88
C HIS A 299 18.64 -10.87 8.42
N ILE A 300 19.91 -10.55 8.62
CA ILE A 300 21.01 -11.47 8.30
C ILE A 300 21.20 -12.41 9.48
N ASN A 301 20.95 -13.70 9.25
CA ASN A 301 21.24 -14.74 10.21
C ASN A 301 22.78 -14.88 10.38
N PRO A 302 23.33 -14.69 11.60
CA PRO A 302 24.78 -14.68 11.79
C PRO A 302 25.42 -16.07 11.64
N GLN A 303 24.65 -17.15 11.71
CA GLN A 303 25.14 -18.52 11.54
C GLN A 303 25.15 -18.95 10.07
N THR A 304 24.04 -18.70 9.34
CA THR A 304 23.90 -19.11 7.93
C THR A 304 24.49 -18.07 6.97
N LEU A 305 24.66 -16.82 7.44
CA LEU A 305 25.03 -15.65 6.63
C LEU A 305 24.06 -15.39 5.47
N LYS A 306 22.79 -15.77 5.63
CA LYS A 306 21.72 -15.53 4.67
C LYS A 306 20.75 -14.47 5.22
N ARG A 307 20.04 -13.79 4.32
CA ARG A 307 18.91 -12.95 4.68
C ARG A 307 17.69 -13.85 4.89
N GLU A 308 17.04 -13.71 6.03
CA GLU A 308 15.91 -14.53 6.47
C GLU A 308 14.82 -13.63 7.03
N VAL A 309 13.56 -14.08 6.94
CA VAL A 309 12.40 -13.39 7.52
C VAL A 309 11.96 -14.15 8.77
N GLY A 310 11.91 -13.44 9.91
CA GLY A 310 11.45 -13.99 11.18
C GLY A 310 9.94 -13.83 11.37
N LYS A 311 9.40 -14.39 12.46
CA LYS A 311 8.04 -14.07 12.91
C LYS A 311 8.06 -12.98 13.98
N VAL A 312 7.06 -12.12 13.94
CA VAL A 312 6.79 -11.08 14.92
C VAL A 312 5.41 -11.30 15.51
N LYS A 313 5.27 -11.00 16.79
CA LYS A 313 3.97 -10.94 17.46
C LYS A 313 3.54 -9.49 17.56
N MET A 314 2.27 -9.21 17.30
CA MET A 314 1.71 -7.86 17.39
C MET A 314 0.44 -7.86 18.23
N LEU A 315 0.33 -6.87 19.11
CA LEU A 315 -0.94 -6.45 19.71
C LEU A 315 -1.21 -5.01 19.26
N GLY A 316 -2.40 -4.74 18.74
CA GLY A 316 -2.70 -3.43 18.16
C GLY A 316 -4.14 -2.99 18.38
N SER A 317 -4.37 -1.70 18.19
CA SER A 317 -5.68 -1.07 18.28
C SER A 317 -5.76 0.05 17.26
N ALA A 318 -6.94 0.24 16.67
CA ALA A 318 -7.22 1.34 15.76
C ALA A 318 -8.58 1.96 16.08
N VAL A 319 -8.71 3.28 15.91
CA VAL A 319 -9.94 4.02 16.14
C VAL A 319 -10.12 5.08 15.07
N ASN A 320 -11.33 5.15 14.52
CA ASN A 320 -11.76 6.24 13.65
C ASN A 320 -12.94 6.98 14.29
N ILE A 321 -12.94 8.31 14.23
CA ILE A 321 -14.01 9.16 14.78
C ILE A 321 -14.39 10.19 13.72
N VAL A 322 -15.66 10.20 13.33
CA VAL A 322 -16.24 11.18 12.40
C VAL A 322 -16.95 12.26 13.19
N GLN A 323 -16.60 13.52 12.96
CA GLN A 323 -17.25 14.67 13.57
C GLN A 323 -17.38 15.83 12.59
N GLY A 324 -18.59 16.05 12.07
CA GLY A 324 -18.83 17.07 11.04
C GLY A 324 -18.03 16.73 9.77
N SER A 325 -17.21 17.67 9.31
CA SER A 325 -16.34 17.47 8.13
C SER A 325 -14.95 16.91 8.47
N TRP A 326 -14.78 16.30 9.65
CA TRP A 326 -13.50 15.77 10.12
C TRP A 326 -13.58 14.27 10.35
N LEU A 327 -12.56 13.54 9.90
CA LEU A 327 -12.29 12.16 10.28
C LEU A 327 -10.97 12.12 11.06
N LEU A 328 -11.02 11.73 12.32
CA LEU A 328 -9.83 11.51 13.14
C LEU A 328 -9.49 10.01 13.12
N LYS A 329 -8.22 9.70 12.89
CA LYS A 329 -7.68 8.34 12.82
C LYS A 329 -6.59 8.18 13.89
N SER A 330 -6.56 7.06 14.59
CA SER A 330 -5.42 6.71 15.43
C SER A 330 -5.18 5.22 15.46
N GLU A 331 -3.91 4.83 15.38
CA GLU A 331 -3.45 3.45 15.46
C GLU A 331 -2.33 3.32 16.49
N ILE A 332 -2.30 2.21 17.21
CA ILE A 332 -1.18 1.81 18.05
C ILE A 332 -0.88 0.33 17.87
N ALA A 333 0.39 -0.05 17.89
CA ALA A 333 0.83 -1.44 17.80
C ALA A 333 2.07 -1.67 18.67
N LEU A 334 2.05 -2.71 19.48
CA LEU A 334 3.22 -3.26 20.17
C LEU A 334 3.65 -4.52 19.44
N LEU A 335 4.85 -4.49 18.88
CA LEU A 335 5.49 -5.62 18.20
C LEU A 335 6.56 -6.23 19.11
N ASP A 336 6.65 -7.56 19.10
CA ASP A 336 7.70 -8.33 19.78
C ASP A 336 8.35 -9.32 18.82
N GLY A 337 9.67 -9.49 18.93
CA GLY A 337 10.43 -10.38 18.05
C GLY A 337 11.03 -9.70 16.80
N VAL A 338 11.04 -8.36 16.73
CA VAL A 338 11.60 -7.62 15.60
C VAL A 338 13.12 -7.76 15.58
N LYS A 339 13.68 -8.24 14.47
CA LYS A 339 15.13 -8.48 14.36
C LYS A 339 15.80 -7.41 13.51
N TYR A 340 17.02 -7.06 13.91
CA TYR A 340 17.87 -6.08 13.25
C TYR A 340 19.21 -6.72 12.88
N ASN A 341 19.86 -6.23 11.83
CA ASN A 341 21.10 -6.77 11.30
C ASN A 341 22.32 -6.45 12.17
N SER A 342 22.24 -5.38 12.95
CA SER A 342 23.31 -4.88 13.83
C SER A 342 23.27 -5.47 15.25
N THR A 343 22.20 -6.16 15.64
CA THR A 343 22.03 -6.78 16.97
C THR A 343 21.87 -8.29 16.88
N THR A 344 22.10 -9.00 17.98
CA THR A 344 21.94 -10.47 18.03
C THR A 344 20.59 -10.92 18.56
N ASP A 345 20.00 -10.11 19.43
CA ASP A 345 18.71 -10.31 20.06
C ASP A 345 17.61 -9.57 19.29
N ALA A 346 16.41 -10.13 19.37
CA ALA A 346 15.21 -9.48 18.86
C ALA A 346 14.73 -8.41 19.85
N LYS A 347 14.14 -7.34 19.33
CA LYS A 347 13.65 -6.21 20.10
C LYS A 347 12.12 -6.17 20.09
N SER A 348 11.56 -5.47 21.06
CA SER A 348 10.17 -5.02 21.01
C SER A 348 10.11 -3.61 20.43
N ARG A 349 9.02 -3.27 19.74
CA ARG A 349 8.79 -1.96 19.11
C ARG A 349 7.38 -1.47 19.38
N PHE A 350 7.21 -0.20 19.75
CA PHE A 350 5.91 0.45 19.86
C PHE A 350 5.73 1.45 18.73
N ASP A 351 4.71 1.22 17.91
CA ASP A 351 4.33 2.07 16.79
C ASP A 351 3.01 2.78 17.13
N ALA A 352 2.93 4.07 16.86
CA ALA A 352 1.73 4.88 17.08
C ALA A 352 1.51 5.85 15.92
N LEU A 353 0.25 6.09 15.56
CA LEU A 353 -0.15 7.05 14.54
C LEU A 353 -1.35 7.88 15.02
N VAL A 354 -1.34 9.15 14.62
CA VAL A 354 -2.49 10.04 14.65
C VAL A 354 -2.65 10.65 13.26
N GLY A 355 -3.87 10.58 12.74
CA GLY A 355 -4.24 11.11 11.43
C GLY A 355 -5.51 11.95 11.50
N VAL A 356 -5.65 12.86 10.56
CA VAL A 356 -6.85 13.66 10.38
C VAL A 356 -7.12 13.86 8.90
N ASP A 357 -8.36 13.65 8.49
CA ASP A 357 -8.88 14.08 7.19
C ASP A 357 -9.89 15.20 7.37
N TYR A 358 -9.80 16.22 6.51
CA TYR A 358 -10.76 17.31 6.43
C TYR A 358 -11.45 17.29 5.07
N MET A 359 -12.78 17.19 5.12
CA MET A 359 -13.67 17.10 3.96
C MET A 359 -14.65 18.28 3.93
N GLY A 360 -14.31 19.42 4.54
CA GLY A 360 -15.21 20.58 4.62
C GLY A 360 -15.21 21.47 3.38
N ILE A 361 -14.36 21.15 2.40
CA ILE A 361 -14.29 21.83 1.11
C ILE A 361 -14.88 20.88 0.08
N THR A 362 -15.82 21.37 -0.73
CA THR A 362 -16.48 20.60 -1.78
C THR A 362 -15.45 19.95 -2.71
N ASP A 363 -15.66 18.65 -2.95
CA ASP A 363 -14.84 17.77 -3.79
C ASP A 363 -13.37 17.71 -3.36
N THR A 364 -13.04 17.94 -2.09
CA THR A 364 -11.64 18.01 -1.62
C THR A 364 -11.45 17.29 -0.30
N VAL A 365 -10.39 16.48 -0.23
CA VAL A 365 -9.91 15.84 0.98
C VAL A 365 -8.49 16.33 1.28
N LEU A 366 -8.30 16.81 2.50
CA LEU A 366 -6.98 17.14 3.05
C LEU A 366 -6.64 16.16 4.16
N SER A 367 -5.54 15.44 4.04
CA SER A 367 -5.09 14.47 5.05
C SER A 367 -3.74 14.84 5.63
N LEU A 368 -3.61 14.71 6.94
CA LEU A 368 -2.34 14.78 7.67
C LEU A 368 -2.24 13.56 8.56
N GLU A 369 -1.18 12.79 8.41
CA GLU A 369 -0.87 11.62 9.24
C GLU A 369 0.54 11.75 9.81
N VAL A 370 0.69 11.45 11.10
CA VAL A 370 1.99 11.44 11.79
C VAL A 370 2.11 10.13 12.55
N ALA A 371 3.18 9.39 12.28
CA ALA A 371 3.51 8.16 12.99
C ALA A 371 4.84 8.29 13.74
N SER A 372 4.93 7.61 14.87
CA SER A 372 6.12 7.45 15.69
C SER A 372 6.39 5.97 15.91
N ARG A 373 7.63 5.53 15.71
CA ARG A 373 8.10 4.18 16.04
C ARG A 373 9.17 4.28 17.11
N HIS A 374 8.97 3.59 18.24
CA HIS A 374 9.92 3.53 19.35
C HIS A 374 10.46 2.11 19.52
N ILE A 375 11.78 1.95 19.50
CA ILE A 375 12.44 0.66 19.69
C ILE A 375 12.88 0.53 21.14
N PHE A 376 12.36 -0.49 21.85
CA PHE A 376 12.80 -0.79 23.21
C PHE A 376 14.17 -1.47 23.20
N GLU A 377 14.94 -1.25 24.27
CA GLU A 377 16.30 -1.80 24.42
C GLU A 377 17.19 -1.48 23.21
N TYR A 378 17.02 -0.25 22.71
CA TYR A 378 17.78 0.28 21.59
C TYR A 378 19.29 0.27 21.87
N GLU A 379 20.05 -0.11 20.85
CA GLU A 379 21.50 -0.08 20.89
C GLU A 379 22.06 0.89 19.87
N ALA A 380 23.00 1.72 20.28
CA ALA A 380 23.57 2.76 19.43
C ALA A 380 24.23 2.24 18.14
N GLN A 381 24.53 0.94 18.04
CA GLN A 381 25.03 0.33 16.80
C GLN A 381 23.98 0.27 15.67
N MET A 382 22.69 0.36 16.01
CA MET A 382 21.58 0.29 15.05
C MET A 382 21.48 1.52 14.15
N SER A 383 21.89 2.70 14.63
CA SER A 383 22.00 3.94 13.82
C SER A 383 23.38 4.17 13.22
N ARG A 384 24.41 3.47 13.70
CA ARG A 384 25.80 3.71 13.33
C ARG A 384 26.22 2.93 12.10
N LEU A 385 27.25 3.44 11.44
CA LEU A 385 27.95 2.71 10.38
C LEU A 385 28.78 1.57 10.99
N VAL A 386 28.16 0.40 11.13
CA VAL A 386 28.80 -0.88 11.46
C VAL A 386 28.83 -1.78 10.23
N SER A 387 29.42 -2.97 10.30
CA SER A 387 29.51 -3.88 9.14
C SER A 387 28.16 -4.32 8.57
N ARG A 388 27.09 -4.23 9.37
CA ARG A 388 25.70 -4.56 9.00
C ARG A 388 24.74 -3.53 9.60
N PRO A 389 24.73 -2.30 9.05
CA PRO A 389 23.94 -1.21 9.60
C PRO A 389 22.45 -1.42 9.29
N ASP A 390 21.58 -1.07 10.24
CA ASP A 390 20.13 -1.01 10.02
C ASP A 390 19.66 0.40 9.64
N TYR A 391 20.46 1.42 9.98
CA TYR A 391 20.12 2.83 9.84
C TYR A 391 18.76 3.16 10.46
N VAL A 392 18.56 2.73 11.70
CA VAL A 392 17.36 3.04 12.48
C VAL A 392 17.73 3.75 13.78
N ASP A 393 16.86 4.68 14.18
CA ASP A 393 17.00 5.37 15.46
C ASP A 393 16.05 4.79 16.51
N GLU A 394 16.30 5.11 17.77
CA GLU A 394 15.45 4.70 18.88
C GLU A 394 14.02 5.21 18.70
N ASN A 395 13.87 6.42 18.16
CA ASN A 395 12.58 7.05 17.85
C ASN A 395 12.61 7.55 16.41
N GLU A 396 11.70 7.06 15.58
CA GLU A 396 11.54 7.50 14.21
C GLU A 396 10.17 8.13 14.01
N LEU A 397 10.15 9.34 13.45
CA LEU A 397 8.94 10.03 13.05
C LEU A 397 8.75 9.92 11.54
N GLN A 398 7.51 9.72 11.12
CA GLN A 398 7.08 9.75 9.72
C GLN A 398 5.87 10.68 9.62
N THR A 399 5.89 11.60 8.66
CA THR A 399 4.78 12.52 8.37
C THR A 399 4.30 12.27 6.95
N ALA A 400 2.99 12.17 6.75
CA ALA A 400 2.36 12.15 5.44
C ALA A 400 1.34 13.28 5.33
N LEU A 401 1.35 13.97 4.19
CA LEU A 401 0.35 14.96 3.81
C LEU A 401 -0.25 14.54 2.48
N ARG A 402 -1.58 14.39 2.42
CA ARG A 402 -2.29 14.10 1.18
C ARG A 402 -3.29 15.20 0.87
N PHE A 403 -3.40 15.53 -0.41
CA PHE A 403 -4.43 16.40 -0.96
C PHE A 403 -5.05 15.65 -2.14
N THR A 404 -6.37 15.53 -2.16
CA THR A 404 -7.10 15.00 -3.31
C THR A 404 -8.25 15.95 -3.62
N ARG A 405 -8.41 16.28 -4.90
CA ARG A 405 -9.54 17.08 -5.38
C ARG A 405 -10.09 16.53 -6.69
N SER A 406 -11.40 16.37 -6.71
CA SER A 406 -12.15 15.96 -7.89
C SER A 406 -12.72 17.18 -8.60
N PHE A 407 -12.78 17.12 -9.93
CA PHE A 407 -13.29 18.18 -10.79
C PHE A 407 -14.17 17.60 -11.89
N SER A 408 -15.08 18.44 -12.41
CA SER A 408 -15.90 18.12 -13.57
C SER A 408 -16.82 16.90 -13.39
N HIS A 409 -17.38 16.70 -12.19
CA HIS A 409 -18.13 15.48 -11.82
C HIS A 409 -17.23 14.24 -11.87
N ASP A 410 -16.14 14.30 -11.10
CA ASP A 410 -15.16 13.22 -10.88
C ASP A 410 -14.40 12.70 -12.11
N THR A 411 -14.61 13.31 -13.28
CA THR A 411 -13.86 12.97 -14.50
C THR A 411 -12.37 13.32 -14.40
N ILE A 412 -11.99 14.30 -13.58
CA ILE A 412 -10.60 14.67 -13.32
C ILE A 412 -10.33 14.59 -11.83
N ASN A 413 -9.39 13.76 -11.41
CA ASN A 413 -8.95 13.63 -10.02
C ASN A 413 -7.50 14.06 -9.92
N ALA A 414 -7.23 15.13 -9.16
CA ALA A 414 -5.87 15.61 -8.93
C ALA A 414 -5.47 15.30 -7.49
N SER A 415 -4.30 14.69 -7.34
CA SER A 415 -3.79 14.24 -6.05
C SER A 415 -2.35 14.66 -5.84
N ALA A 416 -2.00 14.91 -4.59
CA ALA A 416 -0.64 15.15 -4.14
C ALA A 416 -0.42 14.41 -2.81
N LEU A 417 0.75 13.77 -2.68
CA LEU A 417 1.19 13.05 -1.50
C LEU A 417 2.61 13.48 -1.18
N LEU A 418 2.87 13.94 0.04
CA LEU A 418 4.21 14.16 0.58
C LEU A 418 4.41 13.20 1.74
N THR A 419 5.47 12.40 1.71
CA THR A 419 5.91 11.59 2.84
C THR A 419 7.32 12.00 3.24
N MET A 420 7.53 12.33 4.51
CA MET A 420 8.82 12.74 5.08
C MET A 420 9.16 11.93 6.32
N PHE A 421 10.46 11.68 6.51
CA PHE A 421 11.02 10.94 7.64
C PHE A 421 11.92 11.83 8.51
N GLY A 422 11.89 11.61 9.82
CA GLY A 422 12.64 12.41 10.81
C GLY A 422 11.79 13.50 11.45
N GLY A 423 12.16 13.92 12.67
CA GLY A 423 11.37 14.88 13.45
C GLY A 423 11.40 16.30 12.89
N MET A 424 12.41 16.62 12.09
CA MET A 424 12.57 17.85 11.32
C MET A 424 12.67 17.56 9.82
N TRP A 425 12.25 16.36 9.39
CA TRP A 425 12.35 15.86 8.02
C TRP A 425 13.79 15.67 7.49
N GLU A 426 14.76 15.54 8.40
CA GLU A 426 16.20 15.39 8.13
C GLU A 426 16.54 14.10 7.35
N TYR A 427 15.67 13.08 7.41
CA TYR A 427 15.87 11.82 6.72
C TYR A 427 15.33 11.79 5.30
N GLY A 428 14.73 12.89 4.83
CA GLY A 428 14.22 13.01 3.47
C GLY A 428 12.90 12.27 3.29
N GLY A 429 12.56 11.91 2.05
CA GLY A 429 11.28 11.27 1.73
C GLY A 429 10.95 11.32 0.25
N PHE A 430 9.66 11.46 -0.07
CA PHE A 430 9.22 11.65 -1.45
C PHE A 430 7.96 12.52 -1.52
N ALA A 431 7.78 13.18 -2.66
CA ALA A 431 6.54 13.85 -3.02
C ALA A 431 6.05 13.30 -4.37
N ARG A 432 4.77 12.96 -4.47
CA ARG A 432 4.11 12.57 -5.71
C ARG A 432 2.95 13.50 -6.00
N VAL A 433 2.83 13.97 -7.24
CA VAL A 433 1.68 14.73 -7.74
C VAL A 433 1.20 14.07 -9.01
N TRP A 434 -0.09 13.80 -9.10
CA TRP A 434 -0.66 13.11 -10.26
C TRP A 434 -2.08 13.59 -10.55
N VAL A 435 -2.48 13.38 -11.80
CA VAL A 435 -3.81 13.67 -12.31
C VAL A 435 -4.30 12.46 -13.07
N GLU A 436 -5.46 11.97 -12.67
CA GLU A 436 -6.23 10.95 -13.37
C GLU A 436 -7.35 11.63 -14.15
N TYR A 437 -7.55 11.21 -15.38
CA TYR A 437 -8.57 11.73 -16.28
C TYR A 437 -9.30 10.60 -17.01
N ASP A 438 -10.62 10.58 -16.86
CA ASP A 438 -11.50 9.67 -17.60
C ASP A 438 -11.69 10.19 -19.03
N LEU A 439 -11.03 9.53 -19.98
CA LEU A 439 -11.06 9.89 -21.40
C LEU A 439 -12.38 9.47 -22.07
N ALA A 440 -12.90 8.31 -21.68
CA ALA A 440 -14.16 7.73 -22.14
C ALA A 440 -14.58 6.61 -21.17
N ASP A 441 -15.76 6.03 -21.38
CA ASP A 441 -16.22 4.88 -20.60
C ASP A 441 -15.18 3.74 -20.66
N GLY A 442 -14.68 3.36 -19.48
CA GLY A 442 -13.67 2.33 -19.32
C GLY A 442 -12.27 2.72 -19.83
N LEU A 443 -12.00 3.98 -20.20
CA LEU A 443 -10.68 4.42 -20.64
C LEU A 443 -10.22 5.62 -19.81
N SER A 444 -9.14 5.44 -19.04
CA SER A 444 -8.54 6.50 -18.22
C SER A 444 -7.07 6.73 -18.58
N ALA A 445 -6.60 7.94 -18.30
CA ALA A 445 -5.20 8.30 -18.36
C ALA A 445 -4.75 8.88 -17.01
N ASN A 446 -3.61 8.41 -16.53
CA ASN A 446 -2.94 8.92 -15.33
C ASN A 446 -1.63 9.58 -15.76
N ILE A 447 -1.35 10.77 -15.27
CA ILE A 447 -0.07 11.45 -15.49
C ILE A 447 0.41 12.06 -14.19
N GLY A 448 1.68 11.85 -13.86
CA GLY A 448 2.23 12.40 -12.63
C GLY A 448 3.74 12.52 -12.62
N VAL A 449 4.22 13.04 -11.50
CA VAL A 449 5.64 13.20 -11.19
C VAL A 449 5.87 12.76 -9.75
N VAL A 450 6.98 12.06 -9.53
CA VAL A 450 7.53 11.80 -8.20
C VAL A 450 8.91 12.46 -8.07
N ASP A 451 9.14 13.10 -6.93
CA ASP A 451 10.39 13.73 -6.50
C ASP A 451 10.86 13.02 -5.22
N TYR A 452 12.03 12.41 -5.29
CA TYR A 452 12.68 11.75 -4.18
C TYR A 452 13.52 12.78 -3.42
N ILE A 453 13.06 13.13 -2.23
CA ILE A 453 13.61 14.24 -1.45
C ILE A 453 14.82 13.75 -0.67
N ASP A 454 15.98 14.40 -0.92
CA ASP A 454 17.27 14.10 -0.27
C ASP A 454 17.17 14.13 1.26
N GLY A 455 18.00 13.32 1.91
CA GLY A 455 18.01 13.15 3.37
C GLY A 455 19.24 12.40 3.86
N GLU A 456 19.39 12.31 5.17
CA GLU A 456 20.57 11.67 5.79
C GLU A 456 20.52 10.12 5.75
N ARG A 457 19.33 9.52 5.56
CA ARG A 457 19.17 8.06 5.46
C ARG A 457 19.78 7.55 4.14
N PRO A 458 20.71 6.56 4.18
CA PRO A 458 21.41 6.11 2.98
C PRO A 458 20.49 5.69 1.83
N ILE A 459 19.47 4.88 2.08
CA ILE A 459 18.54 4.41 1.03
C ILE A 459 17.75 5.56 0.39
N ILE A 460 17.38 6.60 1.15
CA ILE A 460 16.68 7.77 0.62
C ILE A 460 17.67 8.63 -0.19
N LYS A 461 18.86 8.83 0.37
CA LYS A 461 19.94 9.59 -0.26
C LYS A 461 20.38 9.01 -1.60
N THR A 462 20.44 7.68 -1.72
CA THR A 462 20.81 7.01 -2.98
C THR A 462 19.70 7.13 -4.04
N ASN A 463 18.45 7.31 -3.63
CA ASN A 463 17.30 7.37 -4.53
C ASN A 463 16.90 8.81 -4.91
N LYS A 464 17.49 9.83 -4.29
CA LYS A 464 17.11 11.26 -4.40
C LYS A 464 17.15 11.87 -5.81
N ASP A 465 17.82 11.21 -6.73
CA ASP A 465 18.03 11.68 -8.10
C ASP A 465 17.30 10.76 -9.11
N ASN A 466 16.52 9.78 -8.62
CA ASN A 466 15.67 8.89 -9.42
C ASN A 466 14.27 9.50 -9.72
N ASP A 467 14.19 10.83 -9.77
CA ASP A 467 12.95 11.56 -9.99
C ASP A 467 12.39 11.24 -11.38
N ARG A 468 11.07 11.02 -11.46
CA ARG A 468 10.44 10.54 -12.70
C ARG A 468 9.08 11.14 -12.96
N ILE A 469 8.82 11.41 -14.24
CA ILE A 469 7.48 11.64 -14.77
C ILE A 469 6.94 10.28 -15.18
N PHE A 470 5.69 9.97 -14.85
CA PHE A 470 5.03 8.74 -15.24
C PHE A 470 3.72 9.01 -15.96
N THR A 471 3.30 8.07 -16.79
CA THR A 471 2.03 8.12 -17.49
C THR A 471 1.50 6.71 -17.69
N ASP A 472 0.23 6.52 -17.40
CA ASP A 472 -0.49 5.27 -17.61
C ASP A 472 -1.72 5.55 -18.48
N ILE A 473 -2.03 4.66 -19.41
CA ILE A 473 -3.32 4.61 -20.10
C ILE A 473 -3.92 3.25 -19.80
N THR A 474 -5.11 3.24 -19.23
CA THR A 474 -5.79 2.02 -18.77
C THR A 474 -7.14 1.87 -19.45
N TYR A 475 -7.39 0.69 -20.01
CA TYR A 475 -8.69 0.28 -20.51
C TYR A 475 -9.27 -0.81 -19.60
N SER A 476 -10.39 -0.49 -18.94
CA SER A 476 -11.16 -1.36 -18.06
C SER A 476 -12.42 -1.87 -18.77
N PHE A 477 -12.75 -3.15 -18.61
CA PHE A 477 -13.89 -3.80 -19.25
C PHE A 477 -14.64 -4.77 -18.35
#